data_AF-A0A0V8DLW7-F1
#
_entry.id   AF-A0A0V8DLW7-F1
#
_cell.length_a   1.000
_cell.length_b   1.000
_cell.length_c   1.000
_cell.angle_alpha   90.00
_cell.angle_beta   90.00
_cell.angle_gamma   90.00
#
_symmetry.space_group_name_H-M   'P 1'
#
loop_
_entity.id
_entity.type
_entity.pdbx_description
1 polymer ?
#
loop_
_entity_poly.entity_id
_entity_poly.type
_entity_poly.pdbx_seq_one_letter_code
_entity_poly.pdbx_strand_id
1 'polypeptide(L)'
;MKNKKSAKVKQDKVKQRLKRVKPWQDKSAKLLGHLLKFASIYALIVGIVGWFMPPVQKLLSGFLYLFALPTDFSIFNAIVLFILASSIRHRRRLALWIEIIYFQLAFVAFGLIFLLAYFFGLVTKEALDMSQFSIFSLLFVILGVVVSLATAVLMILSRNAFPTKIVNGTWWEGIIIAVVGFVCSIIGGVIVSFLTFHGSVSLAQRIAYVFRESVSDFRYLLPFGQEIFPYSSANNIWVSTTISVIMLLGFISAFLIFTRSTQKELSANAKQELAIRQLILDYGDNDSLAYFATRRDKKAIFSKNKKAAITYHLFGDVLLASGDPM
;
A
#
# COMPACT_ATOMS: atom_id res chain seq x y z
N MET A 1 -8.92 -14.52 50.42
CA MET A 1 -9.11 -13.21 49.71
C MET A 1 -7.92 -12.71 48.88
N LYS A 2 -6.64 -13.00 49.21
CA LYS A 2 -5.45 -12.54 48.43
C LYS A 2 -5.36 -13.10 46.99
N ASN A 3 -5.83 -14.32 46.73
CA ASN A 3 -5.75 -14.95 45.39
C ASN A 3 -6.69 -14.33 44.34
N LYS A 4 -7.89 -13.85 44.71
CA LYS A 4 -8.80 -13.19 43.78
C LYS A 4 -8.27 -11.82 43.30
N LYS A 5 -7.60 -11.05 44.18
CA LYS A 5 -6.97 -9.77 43.79
C LYS A 5 -5.77 -9.98 42.84
N SER A 6 -4.93 -10.98 43.11
CA SER A 6 -3.80 -11.36 42.23
C SER A 6 -4.26 -11.82 40.84
N ALA A 7 -5.30 -12.66 40.77
CA ALA A 7 -5.89 -13.10 39.51
C ALA A 7 -6.53 -11.96 38.71
N LYS A 8 -7.22 -11.03 39.39
CA LYS A 8 -7.82 -9.85 38.76
C LYS A 8 -6.76 -8.89 38.22
N VAL A 9 -5.68 -8.64 38.97
CA VAL A 9 -4.53 -7.83 38.50
C VAL A 9 -3.80 -8.48 37.32
N LYS A 10 -3.68 -9.81 37.28
CA LYS A 10 -3.14 -10.53 36.11
C LYS A 10 -4.09 -10.46 34.91
N GLN A 11 -5.39 -10.63 35.10
CA GLN A 11 -6.38 -10.48 34.02
C GLN A 11 -6.45 -9.04 33.49
N ASP A 12 -6.33 -8.03 34.35
CA ASP A 12 -6.29 -6.63 33.95
C ASP A 12 -4.99 -6.28 33.24
N LYS A 13 -3.84 -6.84 33.64
CA LYS A 13 -2.56 -6.74 32.90
C LYS A 13 -2.59 -7.45 31.56
N VAL A 14 -3.30 -8.58 31.44
CA VAL A 14 -3.51 -9.29 30.16
C VAL A 14 -4.48 -8.53 29.25
N LYS A 15 -5.55 -7.95 29.79
CA LYS A 15 -6.44 -7.01 29.07
C LYS A 15 -5.74 -5.71 28.68
N GLN A 16 -4.78 -5.23 29.46
CA GLN A 16 -3.94 -4.06 29.14
C GLN A 16 -2.89 -4.36 28.06
N ARG A 17 -2.42 -5.61 27.93
CA ARG A 17 -1.44 -6.02 26.90
C ARG A 17 -2.03 -6.23 25.52
N LEU A 18 -3.33 -6.49 25.42
CA LEU A 18 -4.08 -6.23 24.20
C LEU A 18 -4.27 -4.72 24.13
N LYS A 19 -3.38 -3.98 23.46
CA LYS A 19 -3.58 -2.56 23.17
C LYS A 19 -4.96 -2.41 22.53
N ARG A 20 -5.99 -2.09 23.33
CA ARG A 20 -7.33 -1.83 22.82
C ARG A 20 -7.17 -0.66 21.86
N VAL A 21 -7.36 -0.97 20.57
CA VAL A 21 -7.43 0.05 19.52
C VAL A 21 -8.45 1.08 19.99
N LYS A 22 -8.03 2.35 20.14
CA LYS A 22 -8.96 3.39 20.59
C LYS A 22 -10.07 3.52 19.53
N PRO A 23 -11.33 3.77 19.91
CA PRO A 23 -12.43 3.84 18.94
C PRO A 23 -12.19 4.81 17.77
N TRP A 24 -11.51 5.93 18.02
CA TRP A 24 -11.17 6.90 16.97
C TRP A 24 -10.10 6.38 15.99
N GLN A 25 -9.18 5.52 16.44
CA GLN A 25 -8.16 4.90 15.57
C GLN A 25 -8.83 3.91 14.59
N ASP A 26 -9.82 3.16 15.08
CA ASP A 26 -10.59 2.25 14.24
C ASP A 26 -11.46 3.01 13.20
N LYS A 27 -12.12 4.09 13.64
CA LYS A 27 -12.89 4.98 12.76
C LYS A 27 -12.01 5.64 11.69
N SER A 28 -10.87 6.19 12.08
CA SER A 28 -9.86 6.78 11.18
C SER A 28 -9.44 5.78 10.10
N ALA A 29 -9.07 4.57 10.51
CA ALA A 29 -8.62 3.55 9.57
C ALA A 29 -9.76 3.05 8.66
N LYS A 30 -11.03 3.06 9.12
CA LYS A 30 -12.20 2.78 8.26
C LYS A 30 -12.43 3.88 7.23
N LEU A 31 -12.32 5.14 7.65
CA LEU A 31 -12.51 6.30 6.78
C LEU A 31 -11.47 6.31 5.66
N LEU A 32 -10.19 6.09 5.97
CA LEU A 32 -9.14 5.94 4.95
C LEU A 32 -9.47 4.79 3.98
N GLY A 33 -9.87 3.63 4.48
CA GLY A 33 -10.25 2.50 3.64
C GLY A 33 -11.47 2.76 2.74
N HIS A 34 -12.39 3.63 3.14
CA HIS A 34 -13.49 4.09 2.28
C HIS A 34 -13.02 5.09 1.23
N LEU A 35 -12.18 6.04 1.64
CA LEU A 35 -11.63 7.07 0.78
C LEU A 35 -10.75 6.47 -0.33
N LEU A 36 -9.85 5.54 0.01
CA LEU A 36 -9.06 4.78 -0.97
C LEU A 36 -9.93 3.90 -1.88
N LYS A 37 -10.97 3.25 -1.35
CA LYS A 37 -11.89 2.46 -2.17
C LYS A 37 -12.61 3.35 -3.18
N PHE A 38 -13.14 4.48 -2.72
CA PHE A 38 -13.78 5.47 -3.59
C PHE A 38 -12.79 5.96 -4.66
N ALA A 39 -11.57 6.33 -4.28
CA ALA A 39 -10.53 6.76 -5.21
C ALA A 39 -10.20 5.69 -6.26
N SER A 40 -10.07 4.42 -5.86
CA SER A 40 -9.78 3.31 -6.79
C SER A 40 -10.90 3.08 -7.81
N ILE A 41 -12.17 3.13 -7.38
CA ILE A 41 -13.33 2.98 -8.25
C ILE A 41 -13.44 4.19 -9.18
N TYR A 42 -13.27 5.39 -8.62
CA TYR A 42 -13.32 6.64 -9.37
C TYR A 42 -12.21 6.69 -10.44
N ALA A 43 -10.97 6.32 -10.11
CA ALA A 43 -9.87 6.25 -11.06
C ALA A 43 -10.17 5.30 -12.25
N LEU A 44 -10.84 4.18 -11.98
CA LEU A 44 -11.28 3.25 -13.03
C LEU A 44 -12.39 3.87 -13.91
N ILE A 45 -13.38 4.54 -13.29
CA ILE A 45 -14.48 5.20 -14.01
C ILE A 45 -13.96 6.36 -14.87
N VAL A 46 -13.13 7.24 -14.30
CA VAL A 46 -12.52 8.38 -15.01
C VAL A 46 -11.74 7.90 -16.23
N GLY A 47 -11.08 6.76 -16.12
CA GLY A 47 -10.35 6.17 -17.23
C GLY A 47 -11.19 5.79 -18.44
N ILE A 48 -12.45 5.42 -18.23
CA ILE A 48 -13.35 4.95 -19.27
C ILE A 48 -14.30 6.06 -19.74
N VAL A 49 -14.74 6.92 -18.81
CA VAL A 49 -15.87 7.84 -18.99
C VAL A 49 -15.50 9.29 -18.63
N GLY A 50 -14.30 9.56 -18.12
CA GLY A 50 -13.90 10.89 -17.63
C GLY A 50 -14.05 12.01 -18.66
N TRP A 51 -13.80 11.71 -19.93
CA TRP A 51 -13.99 12.62 -21.06
C TRP A 51 -15.42 13.16 -21.25
N PHE A 52 -16.45 12.52 -20.68
CA PHE A 52 -17.84 12.95 -20.82
C PHE A 52 -18.23 14.07 -19.85
N MET A 53 -17.53 14.21 -18.71
CA MET A 53 -17.87 15.20 -17.69
C MET A 53 -16.63 15.93 -17.11
N PRO A 54 -15.93 16.76 -17.91
CA PRO A 54 -14.69 17.40 -17.48
C PRO A 54 -14.79 18.26 -16.20
N PRO A 55 -15.87 19.03 -15.94
CA PRO A 55 -15.99 19.80 -14.70
C PRO A 55 -16.10 18.92 -13.46
N VAL A 56 -16.87 17.83 -13.55
CA VAL A 56 -17.05 16.86 -12.46
C VAL A 56 -15.73 16.13 -12.19
N GLN A 57 -15.02 15.75 -13.26
CA GLN A 57 -13.71 15.13 -13.15
C GLN A 57 -12.72 16.04 -12.40
N LYS A 58 -12.60 17.31 -12.81
CA LYS A 58 -11.69 18.27 -12.17
C LYS A 58 -11.99 18.45 -10.68
N LEU A 59 -13.27 18.54 -10.33
CA LEU A 59 -13.70 18.71 -8.93
C LEU A 59 -13.36 17.48 -8.08
N LEU A 60 -13.75 16.28 -8.52
CA LEU A 60 -13.54 15.05 -7.76
C LEU A 60 -12.07 14.65 -7.70
N SER A 61 -11.33 14.75 -8.81
CA SER A 61 -9.89 14.52 -8.82
C SER A 61 -9.20 15.54 -7.90
N GLY A 62 -9.53 16.83 -7.98
CA GLY A 62 -9.01 17.85 -7.07
C GLY A 62 -9.25 17.53 -5.59
N PHE A 63 -10.45 17.10 -5.23
CA PHE A 63 -10.74 16.68 -3.86
C PHE A 63 -9.85 15.51 -3.40
N LEU A 64 -9.67 14.48 -4.24
CA LEU A 64 -8.84 13.32 -3.90
C LEU A 64 -7.34 13.65 -3.87
N TYR A 65 -6.91 14.58 -4.72
CA TYR A 65 -5.55 15.10 -4.71
C TYR A 65 -5.18 15.78 -3.40
N LEU A 66 -6.11 16.45 -2.71
CA LEU A 66 -5.85 16.99 -1.38
C LEU A 66 -5.45 15.91 -0.36
N PHE A 67 -5.89 14.67 -0.57
CA PHE A 67 -5.53 13.51 0.25
C PHE A 67 -4.33 12.74 -0.32
N ALA A 68 -3.57 13.34 -1.24
CA ALA A 68 -2.49 12.70 -1.99
C ALA A 68 -2.91 11.42 -2.73
N LEU A 69 -4.17 11.33 -3.17
CA LEU A 69 -4.65 10.19 -3.95
C LEU A 69 -4.81 10.57 -5.42
N PRO A 70 -3.87 10.16 -6.28
CA PRO A 70 -3.96 10.44 -7.70
C PRO A 70 -5.06 9.60 -8.32
N THR A 71 -5.96 10.21 -9.08
CA THR A 71 -7.08 9.49 -9.72
C THR A 71 -7.23 9.78 -11.20
N ASP A 72 -6.24 10.44 -11.80
CA ASP A 72 -6.18 10.57 -13.25
C ASP A 72 -5.88 9.21 -13.91
N PHE A 73 -6.22 9.10 -15.20
CA PHE A 73 -6.30 7.82 -15.88
C PHE A 73 -4.94 7.14 -16.02
N SER A 74 -4.75 6.10 -15.23
CA SER A 74 -3.72 5.08 -15.41
C SER A 74 -4.28 3.77 -14.85
N ILE A 75 -4.36 2.73 -15.70
CA ILE A 75 -4.80 1.39 -15.28
C ILE A 75 -3.92 0.90 -14.13
N PHE A 76 -2.62 1.22 -14.20
CA PHE A 76 -1.66 0.94 -13.15
C PHE A 76 -2.08 1.58 -11.82
N ASN A 77 -2.31 2.89 -11.81
CA ASN A 77 -2.68 3.62 -10.61
C ASN A 77 -4.02 3.13 -10.02
N ALA A 78 -5.02 2.86 -10.85
CA ALA A 78 -6.31 2.31 -10.40
C ALA A 78 -6.13 0.95 -9.68
N ILE A 79 -5.27 0.07 -10.21
CA ILE A 79 -4.95 -1.22 -9.60
C ILE A 79 -4.15 -1.04 -8.30
N VAL A 80 -3.16 -0.14 -8.27
CA VAL A 80 -2.39 0.18 -7.06
C VAL A 80 -3.32 0.66 -5.95
N LEU A 81 -4.19 1.63 -6.24
CA LEU A 81 -5.17 2.15 -5.28
C LEU A 81 -6.15 1.07 -4.83
N PHE A 82 -6.60 0.19 -5.73
CA PHE A 82 -7.50 -0.90 -5.39
C PHE A 82 -6.85 -1.90 -4.43
N ILE A 83 -5.61 -2.31 -4.71
CA ILE A 83 -4.82 -3.20 -3.84
C ILE A 83 -4.57 -2.55 -2.49
N LEU A 84 -4.24 -1.26 -2.47
CA LEU A 84 -4.01 -0.49 -1.26
C LEU A 84 -5.29 -0.36 -0.44
N ALA A 85 -6.42 -0.02 -1.06
CA ALA A 85 -7.73 0.05 -0.44
C ALA A 85 -8.12 -1.28 0.22
N SER A 86 -7.98 -2.38 -0.51
CA SER A 86 -8.22 -3.73 0.00
C SER A 86 -7.33 -4.03 1.22
N SER A 87 -6.03 -3.77 1.08
CA SER A 87 -5.04 -4.03 2.13
C SER A 87 -5.27 -3.20 3.41
N ILE A 88 -5.66 -1.93 3.28
CA ILE A 88 -6.01 -1.05 4.41
C ILE A 88 -7.29 -1.53 5.11
N ARG A 89 -8.30 -1.99 4.35
CA ARG A 89 -9.53 -2.57 4.92
C ARG A 89 -9.24 -3.86 5.69
N HIS A 90 -8.33 -4.68 5.19
CA HIS A 90 -7.80 -5.87 5.88
C HIS A 90 -6.76 -5.55 6.98
N ARG A 91 -6.63 -4.27 7.37
CA ARG A 91 -5.77 -3.80 8.46
C ARG A 91 -4.29 -4.17 8.33
N ARG A 92 -3.81 -4.35 7.09
CA ARG A 92 -2.40 -4.71 6.82
C ARG A 92 -1.47 -3.54 7.14
N ARG A 93 -0.53 -3.75 8.08
CA ARG A 93 0.39 -2.69 8.54
C ARG A 93 1.33 -2.18 7.45
N LEU A 94 1.68 -3.00 6.46
CA LEU A 94 2.50 -2.55 5.34
C LEU A 94 1.78 -1.56 4.44
N ALA A 95 0.50 -1.81 4.17
CA ALA A 95 -0.30 -0.88 3.38
C ALA A 95 -0.38 0.49 4.04
N LEU A 96 -0.46 0.56 5.37
CA LEU A 96 -0.38 1.82 6.12
C LEU A 96 0.95 2.55 5.87
N TRP A 97 2.07 1.82 5.90
CA TRP A 97 3.38 2.44 5.65
C TRP A 97 3.58 2.85 4.20
N ILE A 98 3.08 2.07 3.24
CA ILE A 98 3.06 2.44 1.82
C ILE A 98 2.23 3.72 1.66
N GLU A 99 1.02 3.77 2.21
CA GLU A 99 0.18 4.98 2.21
C GLU A 99 0.93 6.20 2.77
N ILE A 100 1.54 6.07 3.95
CA ILE A 100 2.27 7.19 4.58
C ILE A 100 3.49 7.60 3.76
N ILE A 101 4.35 6.66 3.38
CA ILE A 101 5.66 6.96 2.78
C ILE A 101 5.50 7.34 1.31
N TYR A 102 4.79 6.52 0.54
CA TYR A 102 4.69 6.65 -0.91
C TYR A 102 3.69 7.73 -1.33
N PHE A 103 2.51 7.82 -0.68
CA PHE A 103 1.50 8.81 -1.07
C PHE A 103 1.69 10.11 -0.27
N GLN A 104 1.60 10.05 1.05
CA GLN A 104 1.55 11.28 1.86
C GLN A 104 2.90 12.00 1.95
N LEU A 105 3.98 11.31 2.34
CA LEU A 105 5.30 11.94 2.50
C LEU A 105 5.93 12.33 1.15
N ALA A 106 5.72 11.54 0.08
CA ALA A 106 6.15 11.95 -1.25
C ALA A 106 5.43 13.22 -1.70
N PHE A 107 4.11 13.31 -1.52
CA PHE A 107 3.33 14.52 -1.81
C PHE A 107 3.90 15.73 -1.05
N VAL A 108 4.12 15.59 0.27
CA VAL A 108 4.69 16.66 1.09
C VAL A 108 6.08 17.06 0.59
N ALA A 109 6.94 16.10 0.27
CA ALA A 109 8.29 16.39 -0.24
C ALA A 109 8.23 17.14 -1.58
N PHE A 110 7.47 16.66 -2.55
CA PHE A 110 7.33 17.32 -3.86
C PHE A 110 6.65 18.69 -3.75
N GLY A 111 5.63 18.83 -2.90
CA GLY A 111 4.98 20.12 -2.63
C GLY A 111 5.92 21.12 -1.98
N LEU A 112 6.75 20.71 -1.03
CA LEU A 112 7.76 21.59 -0.43
C LEU A 112 8.85 21.96 -1.43
N ILE A 113 9.36 21.02 -2.23
CA ILE A 113 10.34 21.31 -3.29
C ILE A 113 9.76 22.35 -4.26
N PHE A 114 8.50 22.18 -4.68
CA PHE A 114 7.83 23.13 -5.55
C PHE A 114 7.68 24.51 -4.89
N LEU A 115 7.19 24.58 -3.66
CA LEU A 115 7.02 25.84 -2.94
C LEU A 115 8.36 26.56 -2.74
N LEU A 116 9.41 25.84 -2.38
CA LEU A 116 10.76 26.39 -2.29
C LEU A 116 11.20 26.95 -3.66
N ALA A 117 11.09 26.16 -4.72
CA ALA A 117 11.45 26.61 -6.07
C ALA A 117 10.65 27.86 -6.49
N TYR A 118 9.36 27.92 -6.17
CA TYR A 118 8.49 29.06 -6.44
C TYR A 118 8.95 30.32 -5.67
N PHE A 119 9.16 30.23 -4.36
CA PHE A 119 9.53 31.37 -3.52
C PHE A 119 10.98 31.84 -3.75
N PHE A 120 11.89 30.95 -4.16
CA PHE A 120 13.25 31.31 -4.54
C PHE A 120 13.38 31.81 -5.99
N GLY A 121 12.29 31.89 -6.75
CA GLY A 121 12.31 32.37 -8.13
C GLY A 121 13.01 31.41 -9.11
N LEU A 122 13.12 30.12 -8.76
CA LEU A 122 13.65 29.08 -9.65
C LEU A 122 12.61 28.64 -10.69
N VAL A 123 11.33 28.91 -10.43
CA VAL A 123 10.25 28.72 -11.41
C VAL A 123 10.10 29.99 -12.23
N THR A 124 10.30 29.88 -13.54
CA THR A 124 10.22 31.04 -14.45
C THR A 124 8.77 31.48 -14.67
N LYS A 125 8.57 32.76 -14.99
CA LYS A 125 7.23 33.29 -15.27
C LYS A 125 6.60 32.62 -16.49
N GLU A 126 7.41 32.33 -17.51
CA GLU A 126 6.96 31.62 -18.71
C GLU A 126 6.41 30.23 -18.35
N ALA A 127 7.03 29.51 -17.42
CA ALA A 127 6.53 28.20 -16.99
C ALA A 127 5.21 28.31 -16.20
N LEU A 128 5.05 29.36 -15.39
CA LEU A 128 3.80 29.62 -14.65
C LEU A 128 2.66 30.01 -15.60
N ASP A 129 2.93 30.84 -16.61
CA ASP A 129 1.93 31.28 -17.58
C ASP A 129 1.50 30.12 -18.50
N MET A 130 2.45 29.31 -18.98
CA MET A 130 2.16 28.11 -19.79
C MET A 130 1.30 27.10 -19.03
N SER A 131 1.47 27.00 -17.71
CA SER A 131 0.71 26.10 -16.85
C SER A 131 -0.61 26.68 -16.35
N GLN A 132 -0.99 27.89 -16.78
CA GLN A 132 -2.16 28.63 -16.28
C GLN A 132 -2.16 28.74 -14.75
N PHE A 133 -0.97 28.86 -14.14
CA PHE A 133 -0.82 28.83 -12.70
C PHE A 133 -1.37 30.11 -12.08
N SER A 134 -2.32 29.96 -11.17
CA SER A 134 -2.99 31.08 -10.50
C SER A 134 -2.70 31.10 -9.00
N ILE A 135 -3.13 32.17 -8.32
CA ILE A 135 -3.05 32.20 -6.85
C ILE A 135 -3.86 31.08 -6.20
N PHE A 136 -4.95 30.64 -6.83
CA PHE A 136 -5.71 29.47 -6.36
C PHE A 136 -4.92 28.18 -6.49
N SER A 137 -4.08 28.06 -7.52
CA SER A 137 -3.17 26.92 -7.70
C SER A 137 -2.13 26.86 -6.58
N LEU A 138 -1.56 28.01 -6.19
CA LEU A 138 -0.65 28.12 -5.05
C LEU A 138 -1.34 27.70 -3.74
N LEU A 139 -2.52 28.25 -3.48
CA LEU A 139 -3.30 27.94 -2.28
C LEU A 139 -3.64 26.45 -2.20
N PHE A 140 -3.97 25.83 -3.33
CA PHE A 140 -4.24 24.41 -3.38
C PHE A 140 -3.01 23.58 -3.03
N VAL A 141 -1.81 23.93 -3.56
CA VAL A 141 -0.58 23.19 -3.21
C VAL A 141 -0.28 23.29 -1.72
N ILE A 142 -0.39 24.49 -1.14
CA ILE A 142 -0.21 24.71 0.31
C ILE A 142 -1.21 23.87 1.10
N LEU A 143 -2.49 23.92 0.71
CA LEU A 143 -3.55 23.14 1.36
C LEU A 143 -3.29 21.64 1.26
N GLY A 144 -2.91 21.15 0.08
CA GLY A 144 -2.56 19.75 -0.14
C GLY A 144 -1.42 19.30 0.77
N VAL A 145 -0.33 20.07 0.87
CA VAL A 145 0.80 19.74 1.75
C VAL A 145 0.35 19.66 3.22
N VAL A 146 -0.48 20.61 3.67
CA VAL A 146 -1.01 20.61 5.04
C VAL A 146 -1.93 19.41 5.29
N VAL A 147 -2.84 19.11 4.36
CA VAL A 147 -3.76 17.97 4.48
C VAL A 147 -2.99 16.66 4.45
N SER A 148 -2.04 16.47 3.54
CA SER A 148 -1.19 15.27 3.46
C SER A 148 -0.32 15.06 4.70
N LEU A 149 0.20 16.15 5.29
CA LEU A 149 0.92 16.05 6.55
C LEU A 149 -0.02 15.65 7.70
N ALA A 150 -1.22 16.25 7.75
CA ALA A 150 -2.22 15.92 8.77
C ALA A 150 -2.71 14.47 8.66
N THR A 151 -2.96 13.98 7.44
CA THR A 151 -3.34 12.58 7.18
C THR A 151 -2.21 11.64 7.57
N ALA A 152 -0.96 11.93 7.20
CA ALA A 152 0.21 11.14 7.59
C ALA A 152 0.33 11.02 9.12
N VAL A 153 0.25 12.14 9.84
CA VAL A 153 0.30 12.16 11.31
C VAL A 153 -0.85 11.35 11.90
N LEU A 154 -2.07 11.55 11.42
CA LEU A 154 -3.26 10.84 11.86
C LEU A 154 -3.13 9.32 11.63
N MET A 155 -2.49 8.90 10.54
CA MET A 155 -2.20 7.50 10.21
C MET A 155 -1.09 6.90 11.08
N ILE A 156 -0.03 7.65 11.35
CA ILE A 156 1.04 7.23 12.28
C ILE A 156 0.46 7.03 13.69
N LEU A 157 -0.47 7.89 14.11
CA LEU A 157 -1.14 7.78 15.40
C LEU A 157 -2.18 6.65 15.43
N SER A 158 -2.80 6.31 14.29
CA SER A 158 -3.75 5.20 14.16
C SER A 158 -3.09 3.84 13.90
N ARG A 159 -1.75 3.76 13.81
CA ARG A 159 -0.98 2.53 13.54
C ARG A 159 -1.32 1.29 14.39
N ASN A 160 -1.86 1.50 15.60
CA ASN A 160 -2.29 0.40 16.46
C ASN A 160 -3.56 -0.32 15.92
N ALA A 161 -4.35 0.34 15.08
CA ALA A 161 -5.50 -0.24 14.36
C ALA A 161 -5.09 -1.24 13.26
N PHE A 162 -3.79 -1.33 12.95
CA PHE A 162 -3.21 -2.22 11.96
C PHE A 162 -2.32 -3.25 12.68
N PRO A 163 -2.90 -4.36 13.19
CA PRO A 163 -2.19 -5.33 14.03
C PRO A 163 -1.36 -6.32 13.23
N THR A 164 -1.60 -6.48 11.92
CA THR A 164 -0.93 -7.46 11.07
C THR A 164 0.57 -7.20 11.08
N LYS A 165 1.36 -8.18 11.53
CA LYS A 165 2.82 -8.06 11.57
C LYS A 165 3.39 -8.24 10.17
N ILE A 166 4.47 -7.51 9.89
CA ILE A 166 5.31 -7.71 8.72
C ILE A 166 6.00 -9.06 8.92
N VAL A 167 5.65 -10.07 8.11
CA VAL A 167 6.36 -11.36 8.15
C VAL A 167 7.67 -11.18 7.39
N ASN A 168 8.78 -11.36 8.09
CA ASN A 168 10.10 -11.28 7.47
C ASN A 168 10.37 -12.57 6.68
N GLY A 169 10.64 -12.45 5.38
CA GLY A 169 11.04 -13.59 4.56
C GLY A 169 11.13 -13.27 3.06
N THR A 170 10.13 -12.60 2.50
CA THR A 170 10.00 -12.38 1.04
C THR A 170 9.87 -10.91 0.64
N TRP A 171 9.89 -9.98 1.60
CA TRP A 171 9.68 -8.56 1.32
C TRP A 171 10.80 -7.96 0.45
N TRP A 172 12.04 -8.43 0.61
CA TRP A 172 13.17 -8.06 -0.25
C TRP A 172 13.01 -8.56 -1.68
N GLU A 173 12.51 -9.78 -1.89
CA GLU A 173 12.25 -10.33 -3.22
C GLU A 173 11.24 -9.44 -3.95
N GLY A 174 10.14 -9.07 -3.28
CA GLY A 174 9.15 -8.14 -3.80
C GLY A 174 9.74 -6.77 -4.18
N ILE A 175 10.61 -6.20 -3.34
CA ILE A 175 11.31 -4.94 -3.65
C ILE A 175 12.21 -5.10 -4.87
N ILE A 176 13.00 -6.17 -4.96
CA ILE A 176 13.88 -6.43 -6.10
C ILE A 176 13.05 -6.49 -7.39
N ILE A 177 11.92 -7.19 -7.38
CA ILE A 177 11.04 -7.29 -8.56
C ILE A 177 10.44 -5.93 -8.92
N ALA A 178 10.03 -5.14 -7.93
CA ALA A 178 9.51 -3.79 -8.18
C ALA A 178 10.59 -2.89 -8.80
N VAL A 179 11.84 -2.95 -8.30
CA VAL A 179 12.97 -2.20 -8.84
C VAL A 179 13.33 -2.67 -10.25
N VAL A 180 13.36 -3.98 -10.49
CA VAL A 180 13.59 -4.54 -11.83
C VAL A 180 12.48 -4.10 -12.79
N GLY A 181 11.21 -4.17 -12.38
CA GLY A 181 10.09 -3.67 -13.16
C GLY A 181 10.21 -2.19 -13.50
N PHE A 182 10.61 -1.36 -12.52
CA PHE A 182 10.85 0.07 -12.74
C PHE A 182 12.00 0.31 -13.73
N VAL A 183 13.14 -0.36 -13.57
CA VAL A 183 14.28 -0.24 -14.50
C VAL A 183 13.90 -0.72 -15.90
N CYS A 184 13.19 -1.85 -16.02
CA CYS A 184 12.68 -2.34 -17.29
C CYS A 184 11.70 -1.35 -17.94
N SER A 185 10.89 -0.64 -17.17
CA SER A 185 9.99 0.39 -17.69
C SER A 185 10.75 1.57 -18.29
N ILE A 186 11.86 1.99 -17.65
CA ILE A 186 12.74 3.03 -18.18
C ILE A 186 13.41 2.57 -19.47
N ILE A 187 13.96 1.36 -19.49
CA ILE A 187 14.61 0.81 -20.69
C ILE A 187 13.60 0.71 -21.84
N GLY A 188 12.42 0.15 -21.58
CA GLY A 188 11.34 0.03 -22.57
C GLY A 188 10.87 1.39 -23.08
N GLY A 189 10.69 2.36 -22.19
CA GLY A 189 10.31 3.73 -22.55
C GLY A 189 11.36 4.42 -23.43
N VAL A 190 12.66 4.22 -23.14
CA VAL A 190 13.76 4.77 -23.95
C VAL A 190 13.77 4.14 -25.34
N ILE A 191 13.59 2.82 -25.44
CA ILE A 191 13.51 2.11 -26.73
C ILE A 191 12.34 2.65 -27.57
N VAL A 192 11.15 2.75 -26.98
CA VAL A 192 9.96 3.28 -27.70
C VAL A 192 10.14 4.75 -28.07
N SER A 193 10.83 5.54 -27.23
CA SER A 193 11.17 6.92 -27.56
C SER A 193 12.03 6.99 -28.83
N PHE A 194 13.01 6.10 -29.01
CA PHE A 194 13.81 6.02 -30.24
C PHE A 194 12.98 5.66 -31.48
N LEU A 195 12.02 4.75 -31.34
CA LEU A 195 11.15 4.32 -32.46
C LEU A 195 10.14 5.38 -32.89
N THR A 196 9.75 6.27 -31.98
CA THR A 196 8.65 7.21 -32.21
C THR A 196 9.12 8.63 -32.52
N PHE A 197 10.28 9.06 -31.99
CA PHE A 197 10.85 10.37 -32.24
C PHE A 197 12.01 10.31 -33.23
N HIS A 198 11.80 10.93 -34.40
CA HIS A 198 12.74 10.96 -35.52
C HIS A 198 13.63 12.23 -35.56
N GLY A 199 13.71 12.98 -34.45
CA GLY A 199 14.55 14.18 -34.33
C GLY A 199 15.90 13.93 -33.64
N SER A 200 16.83 14.89 -33.75
CA SER A 200 18.14 14.89 -33.10
C SER A 200 18.04 15.20 -31.59
N VAL A 201 17.48 14.26 -30.83
CA VAL A 201 17.37 14.33 -29.36
C VAL A 201 18.49 13.50 -28.75
N SER A 202 19.24 14.09 -27.81
CA SER A 202 20.33 13.39 -27.12
C SER A 202 19.81 12.24 -26.23
N LEU A 203 20.65 11.24 -25.98
CA LEU A 203 20.32 10.12 -25.07
C LEU A 203 19.92 10.63 -23.68
N ALA A 204 20.65 11.62 -23.16
CA ALA A 204 20.39 12.20 -21.84
C ALA A 204 18.99 12.84 -21.75
N GLN A 205 18.57 13.56 -22.78
CA GLN A 205 17.21 14.14 -22.84
C GLN A 205 16.12 13.07 -22.92
N ARG A 206 16.35 11.97 -23.64
CA ARG A 206 15.42 10.83 -23.72
C ARG A 206 15.29 10.11 -22.38
N ILE A 207 16.41 9.82 -21.72
CA ILE A 207 16.41 9.20 -20.38
C ILE A 207 15.72 10.14 -19.39
N ALA A 208 16.04 11.44 -19.43
CA ALA A 208 15.40 12.42 -18.56
C ALA A 208 13.88 12.47 -18.81
N TYR A 209 13.42 12.46 -20.07
CA TYR A 209 12.01 12.39 -20.45
C TYR A 209 11.33 11.12 -19.90
N VAL A 210 11.89 9.95 -20.17
CA VAL A 210 11.31 8.66 -19.76
C VAL A 210 11.31 8.48 -18.25
N PHE A 211 12.40 8.84 -17.57
CA PHE A 211 12.46 8.80 -16.12
C PHE A 211 11.38 9.71 -15.52
N ARG A 212 11.23 10.92 -16.07
CA ARG A 212 10.17 11.83 -15.66
C ARG A 212 8.80 11.24 -15.91
N GLU A 213 8.57 10.54 -17.02
CA GLU A 213 7.29 9.90 -17.34
C GLU A 213 7.00 8.75 -16.38
N SER A 214 8.02 7.95 -16.04
CA SER A 214 7.97 6.81 -15.10
C SER A 214 7.71 7.25 -13.67
N VAL A 215 8.19 8.45 -13.30
CA VAL A 215 7.93 9.09 -12.00
C VAL A 215 6.81 10.13 -12.13
N SER A 216 6.19 10.29 -13.32
CA SER A 216 5.18 11.33 -13.56
C SER A 216 3.89 11.07 -12.81
N ASP A 217 3.65 9.82 -12.40
CA ASP A 217 2.55 9.49 -11.49
C ASP A 217 2.63 10.29 -10.18
N PHE A 218 3.85 10.67 -9.74
CA PHE A 218 4.07 11.58 -8.61
C PHE A 218 3.92 13.07 -8.97
N ARG A 219 4.00 13.46 -10.25
CA ARG A 219 3.69 14.84 -10.68
C ARG A 219 2.21 15.13 -10.61
N TYR A 220 1.36 14.12 -10.76
CA TYR A 220 -0.06 14.26 -10.51
C TYR A 220 -0.37 14.45 -9.02
N LEU A 221 0.51 14.02 -8.10
CA LEU A 221 0.45 14.46 -6.70
C LEU A 221 0.68 15.98 -6.55
N LEU A 222 0.96 16.72 -7.61
CA LEU A 222 0.79 18.17 -7.64
C LEU A 222 -0.34 18.47 -8.63
N PRO A 223 -1.39 19.22 -8.23
CA PRO A 223 -2.57 19.51 -9.06
C PRO A 223 -2.28 20.14 -10.44
N PHE A 224 -1.05 20.61 -10.70
CA PHE A 224 -0.65 21.30 -11.94
C PHE A 224 0.74 20.85 -12.45
N GLY A 225 1.20 19.65 -12.04
CA GLY A 225 2.52 19.12 -12.41
C GLY A 225 2.71 18.73 -13.89
N GLN A 226 1.68 18.89 -14.73
CA GLN A 226 1.76 18.57 -16.15
C GLN A 226 2.75 19.48 -16.91
N GLU A 227 3.01 20.70 -16.41
CA GLU A 227 3.70 21.75 -17.18
C GLU A 227 4.91 22.40 -16.47
N ILE A 228 5.26 21.97 -15.24
CA ILE A 228 6.34 22.59 -14.44
C ILE A 228 7.74 22.39 -15.08
N PHE A 229 7.88 21.41 -15.97
CA PHE A 229 9.14 21.12 -16.65
C PHE A 229 8.96 21.28 -18.16
N PRO A 230 9.50 22.36 -18.77
CA PRO A 230 9.30 22.67 -20.18
C PRO A 230 10.13 21.71 -21.01
N TYR A 231 9.53 20.58 -21.36
CA TYR A 231 9.99 19.79 -22.50
C TYR A 231 8.77 19.31 -23.26
N SER A 232 8.32 20.21 -24.15
CA SER A 232 7.23 20.11 -25.12
C SER A 232 7.50 19.13 -26.27
N SER A 233 8.25 18.06 -26.03
CA SER A 233 8.30 16.95 -26.98
C SER A 233 7.14 16.01 -26.67
N ALA A 234 5.97 16.38 -27.21
CA ALA A 234 4.73 15.61 -27.34
C ALA A 234 4.56 14.42 -26.38
N ASN A 235 3.54 14.47 -25.50
CA ASN A 235 2.99 13.32 -24.79
C ASN A 235 2.82 12.14 -25.75
N ASN A 236 3.86 11.30 -25.83
CA ASN A 236 3.86 10.19 -26.75
C ASN A 236 3.14 9.06 -26.05
N ILE A 237 1.89 8.86 -26.43
CA ILE A 237 1.02 7.85 -25.83
C ILE A 237 1.66 6.47 -25.86
N TRP A 238 2.51 6.16 -26.85
CA TRP A 238 3.23 4.90 -26.90
C TRP A 238 4.27 4.79 -25.79
N VAL A 239 5.06 5.84 -25.56
CA VAL A 239 6.06 5.83 -24.49
C VAL A 239 5.37 5.74 -23.12
N SER A 240 4.36 6.56 -22.86
CA SER A 240 3.65 6.55 -21.57
C SER A 240 2.89 5.25 -21.32
N THR A 241 2.25 4.69 -22.34
CA THR A 241 1.54 3.40 -22.25
C THR A 241 2.52 2.25 -22.03
N THR A 242 3.66 2.22 -22.74
CA THR A 242 4.69 1.19 -22.54
C THR A 242 5.23 1.21 -21.11
N ILE A 243 5.57 2.39 -20.59
CA ILE A 243 6.03 2.56 -19.21
C ILE A 243 4.96 2.04 -18.24
N SER A 244 3.70 2.46 -18.42
CA SER A 244 2.57 2.07 -17.57
C SER A 244 2.33 0.57 -17.56
N VAL A 245 2.40 -0.10 -18.71
CA VAL A 245 2.21 -1.55 -18.83
C VAL A 245 3.34 -2.32 -18.15
N ILE A 246 4.60 -1.92 -18.38
CA ILE A 246 5.75 -2.59 -17.76
C ILE A 246 5.75 -2.39 -16.24
N MET A 247 5.45 -1.16 -15.78
CA MET A 247 5.28 -0.84 -14.36
C MET A 247 4.17 -1.68 -13.73
N LEU A 248 3.04 -1.82 -14.40
CA LEU A 248 1.93 -2.66 -13.94
C LEU A 248 2.33 -4.13 -13.80
N LEU A 249 2.99 -4.69 -14.82
CA LEU A 249 3.45 -6.08 -14.77
C LEU A 249 4.49 -6.30 -13.65
N GLY A 250 5.44 -5.37 -13.50
CA GLY A 250 6.43 -5.39 -12.43
C GLY A 250 5.77 -5.32 -11.05
N PHE A 251 4.81 -4.42 -10.87
CA PHE A 251 4.09 -4.26 -9.61
C PHE A 251 3.19 -5.45 -9.28
N ILE A 252 2.43 -5.99 -10.24
CA ILE A 252 1.64 -7.21 -10.04
C ILE A 252 2.57 -8.36 -9.64
N SER A 253 3.69 -8.54 -10.35
CA SER A 253 4.66 -9.60 -10.04
C SER A 253 5.25 -9.44 -8.64
N ALA A 254 5.65 -8.22 -8.28
CA ALA A 254 6.13 -7.89 -6.94
C ALA A 254 5.06 -8.16 -5.88
N PHE A 255 3.81 -7.77 -6.13
CA PHE A 255 2.68 -7.99 -5.22
C PHE A 255 2.35 -9.48 -5.05
N LEU A 256 2.38 -10.27 -6.12
CA LEU A 256 2.14 -11.71 -6.07
C LEU A 256 3.23 -12.43 -5.28
N ILE A 257 4.50 -12.06 -5.47
CA ILE A 257 5.62 -12.63 -4.71
C ILE A 257 5.59 -12.18 -3.26
N PHE A 258 5.21 -10.92 -3.03
CA PHE A 258 5.01 -10.38 -1.70
C PHE A 258 3.88 -11.10 -0.93
N THR A 259 2.78 -11.42 -1.61
CA THR A 259 1.64 -12.14 -1.02
C THR A 259 1.78 -13.65 -1.03
N ARG A 260 2.84 -14.18 -1.67
CA ARG A 260 3.16 -15.60 -1.63
C ARG A 260 3.48 -15.98 -0.19
N SER A 261 2.48 -16.55 0.48
CA SER A 261 2.66 -17.20 1.76
C SER A 261 3.63 -18.35 1.54
N THR A 262 4.89 -18.17 1.89
CA THR A 262 5.86 -19.27 1.92
C THR A 262 5.35 -20.31 2.91
N GLN A 263 4.68 -21.34 2.39
CA GLN A 263 4.41 -22.61 3.04
C GLN A 263 5.74 -23.36 3.30
N LYS A 264 6.73 -22.71 3.91
CA LYS A 264 7.91 -23.37 4.52
C LYS A 264 7.49 -24.13 5.78
N GLU A 265 6.36 -24.81 5.72
CA GLU A 265 5.69 -25.48 6.84
C GLU A 265 5.98 -26.96 6.90
N LEU A 266 6.37 -27.60 5.80
CA LEU A 266 6.51 -29.06 5.73
C LEU A 266 7.49 -29.60 6.79
N SER A 267 8.57 -28.88 7.10
CA SER A 267 9.53 -29.27 8.15
C SER A 267 9.07 -28.88 9.56
N ALA A 268 8.36 -27.76 9.74
CA ALA A 268 7.80 -27.35 11.03
C ALA A 268 6.67 -28.30 11.49
N ASN A 269 5.97 -28.91 10.53
CA ASN A 269 4.84 -29.79 10.75
C ASN A 269 5.22 -31.07 11.50
N ALA A 270 6.34 -31.72 11.18
CA ALA A 270 6.69 -33.01 11.78
C ALA A 270 6.91 -32.96 13.31
N LYS A 271 7.66 -31.96 13.82
CA LYS A 271 7.85 -31.79 15.27
C LYS A 271 6.54 -31.41 15.98
N GLN A 272 5.71 -30.61 15.31
CA GLN A 272 4.40 -30.23 15.82
C GLN A 272 3.48 -31.45 15.91
N GLU A 273 3.42 -32.27 14.85
CA GLU A 273 2.63 -33.49 14.78
C GLU A 273 3.02 -34.47 15.89
N LEU A 274 4.32 -34.68 16.12
CA LEU A 274 4.80 -35.51 17.23
C LEU A 274 4.34 -35.00 18.60
N ALA A 275 4.43 -33.68 18.84
CA ALA A 275 3.99 -33.09 20.09
C ALA A 275 2.47 -33.19 20.30
N ILE A 276 1.67 -33.08 19.24
CA ILE A 276 0.21 -33.31 19.29
C ILE A 276 -0.07 -34.79 19.61
N ARG A 277 0.60 -35.73 18.92
CA ARG A 277 0.45 -37.16 19.19
C ARG A 277 0.78 -37.50 20.64
N GLN A 278 1.83 -36.90 21.22
CA GLN A 278 2.15 -37.08 22.64
C GLN A 278 1.03 -36.58 23.55
N LEU A 279 0.44 -35.41 23.28
CA LEU A 279 -0.69 -34.91 24.07
C LEU A 279 -1.92 -35.83 24.02
N ILE A 280 -2.20 -36.40 22.84
CA ILE A 280 -3.31 -37.35 22.66
C ILE A 280 -3.02 -38.64 23.45
N LEU A 281 -1.79 -39.13 23.43
CA LEU A 281 -1.39 -40.30 24.22
C LEU A 281 -1.47 -40.05 25.74
N ASP A 282 -1.12 -38.85 26.19
CA ASP A 282 -1.07 -38.53 27.62
C ASP A 282 -2.46 -38.15 28.21
N TYR A 283 -3.34 -37.55 27.39
CA TYR A 283 -4.59 -36.91 27.88
C TYR A 283 -5.83 -37.12 26.99
N GLY A 284 -5.71 -37.82 25.85
CA GLY A 284 -6.76 -37.89 24.82
C GLY A 284 -7.86 -38.94 25.02
N ASP A 285 -7.79 -39.77 26.08
CA ASP A 285 -8.71 -40.90 26.28
C ASP A 285 -10.20 -40.52 26.32
N ASN A 286 -10.52 -39.28 26.69
CA ASN A 286 -11.88 -38.78 26.79
C ASN A 286 -12.35 -37.96 25.57
N ASP A 287 -11.51 -37.78 24.55
CA ASP A 287 -11.83 -37.01 23.34
C ASP A 287 -11.71 -37.91 22.11
N SER A 288 -12.87 -38.45 21.68
CA SER A 288 -12.96 -39.32 20.50
C SER A 288 -12.59 -38.62 19.18
N LEU A 289 -12.53 -37.29 19.16
CA LEU A 289 -12.14 -36.50 17.99
C LEU A 289 -10.71 -35.99 18.07
N ALA A 290 -9.96 -36.29 19.15
CA ALA A 290 -8.60 -35.82 19.35
C ALA A 290 -7.66 -36.16 18.18
N TYR A 291 -7.86 -37.31 17.52
CA TYR A 291 -7.07 -37.72 16.35
C TYR A 291 -7.14 -36.72 15.18
N PHE A 292 -8.23 -35.96 15.00
CA PHE A 292 -8.34 -34.95 13.93
C PHE A 292 -7.29 -33.83 14.06
N ALA A 293 -6.74 -33.63 15.26
CA ALA A 293 -5.65 -32.69 15.52
C ALA A 293 -4.32 -33.09 14.85
N THR A 294 -4.15 -34.36 14.50
CA THR A 294 -2.91 -34.88 13.88
C THR A 294 -2.84 -34.63 12.37
N ARG A 295 -3.90 -34.12 11.74
CA ARG A 295 -3.90 -33.86 10.30
C ARG A 295 -2.85 -32.82 9.93
N ARG A 296 -2.14 -33.08 8.83
CA ARG A 296 -1.04 -32.23 8.34
C ARG A 296 -1.48 -30.85 7.83
N ASP A 297 -2.76 -30.66 7.53
CA ASP A 297 -3.33 -29.35 7.18
C ASP A 297 -3.65 -28.50 8.41
N LYS A 298 -3.43 -29.01 9.63
CA LYS A 298 -3.65 -28.31 10.90
C LYS A 298 -2.35 -27.80 11.50
N LYS A 299 -2.45 -26.62 12.13
CA LYS A 299 -1.42 -26.03 12.97
C LYS A 299 -1.82 -26.13 14.44
N ALA A 300 -0.88 -25.99 15.35
CA ALA A 300 -1.16 -25.99 16.78
C ALA A 300 -0.47 -24.83 17.50
N ILE A 301 -1.18 -24.23 18.46
CA ILE A 301 -0.60 -23.32 19.46
C ILE A 301 -0.58 -24.08 20.78
N PHE A 302 0.62 -24.35 21.29
CA PHE A 302 0.80 -25.02 22.57
C PHE A 302 0.74 -24.03 23.74
N SER A 303 0.22 -24.49 24.86
CA SER A 303 0.39 -23.87 26.16
C SER A 303 1.88 -23.75 26.53
N LYS A 304 2.23 -22.81 27.41
CA LYS A 304 3.63 -22.59 27.81
C LYS A 304 4.29 -23.81 28.46
N ASN A 305 3.50 -24.61 29.18
CA ASN A 305 3.93 -25.86 29.80
C ASN A 305 3.79 -27.07 28.86
N LYS A 306 3.35 -26.88 27.62
CA LYS A 306 3.14 -27.91 26.59
C LYS A 306 2.21 -29.05 27.00
N LYS A 307 1.29 -28.81 27.94
CA LYS A 307 0.29 -29.80 28.42
C LYS A 307 -1.10 -29.60 27.82
N ALA A 308 -1.19 -28.70 26.85
CA ALA A 308 -2.43 -28.36 26.17
C ALA A 308 -2.10 -27.68 24.85
N ALA A 309 -2.97 -27.82 23.85
CA ALA A 309 -2.86 -27.19 22.56
C ALA A 309 -4.22 -26.81 21.99
N ILE A 310 -4.26 -25.73 21.20
CA ILE A 310 -5.39 -25.41 20.34
C ILE A 310 -4.95 -25.65 18.91
N THR A 311 -5.59 -26.61 18.23
CA THR A 311 -5.37 -26.81 16.80
C THR A 311 -6.22 -25.85 15.99
N TYR A 312 -5.67 -25.39 14.88
CA TYR A 312 -6.33 -24.42 14.02
C TYR A 312 -5.99 -24.64 12.56
N HIS A 313 -6.86 -24.13 11.70
CA HIS A 313 -6.60 -23.96 10.28
C HIS A 313 -6.60 -22.46 9.96
N LEU A 314 -5.73 -22.03 9.05
CA LEU A 314 -5.72 -20.65 8.59
C LEU A 314 -6.74 -20.53 7.46
N PHE A 315 -7.81 -19.74 7.67
CA PHE A 315 -8.80 -19.46 6.64
C PHE A 315 -8.81 -17.95 6.37
N GLY A 316 -8.19 -17.53 5.26
CA GLY A 316 -7.95 -16.12 4.98
C GLY A 316 -7.16 -15.44 6.11
N ASP A 317 -7.77 -14.44 6.76
CA ASP A 317 -7.16 -13.65 7.84
C ASP A 317 -7.51 -14.16 9.25
N VAL A 318 -8.24 -15.28 9.39
CA VAL A 318 -8.65 -15.83 10.69
C VAL A 318 -8.00 -17.17 11.00
N LEU A 319 -7.70 -17.39 12.27
CA LEU A 319 -7.34 -18.69 12.82
C LEU A 319 -8.63 -19.37 13.25
N LEU A 320 -9.09 -20.33 12.46
CA LEU A 320 -10.26 -21.12 12.81
C LEU A 320 -9.82 -22.26 13.73
N ALA A 321 -10.16 -22.17 15.02
CA ALA A 321 -9.97 -23.27 15.95
C ALA A 321 -10.72 -24.50 15.41
N SER A 322 -10.03 -25.64 15.35
CA SER A 322 -10.60 -26.86 14.78
C SER A 322 -11.49 -27.62 15.77
N GLY A 323 -11.41 -27.25 17.04
CA GLY A 323 -12.19 -27.81 18.14
C GLY A 323 -11.80 -27.15 19.46
N ASP A 324 -12.23 -27.77 20.55
CA ASP A 324 -11.87 -27.34 21.90
C ASP A 324 -10.37 -27.53 22.18
N PRO A 325 -9.80 -26.79 23.15
CA PRO A 325 -8.44 -27.04 23.61
C PRO A 325 -8.32 -28.47 24.16
N MET A 326 -7.34 -29.22 23.65
CA MET A 326 -6.83 -30.44 24.27
C MET A 326 -5.72 -30.12 25.25
#